data_AF-Q9CM36-F1
#
_entry.id   AF-Q9CM36-F1
#
_cell.length_a   1.000
_cell.length_b   1.000
_cell.length_c   1.000
_cell.angle_alpha   90.00
_cell.angle_beta   90.00
_cell.angle_gamma   90.00
#
_symmetry.space_group_name_H-M   'P 1'
#
loop_
_entity.id
_entity.type
_entity.pdbx_description
1 polymer ?
#
loop_
_entity_poly.entity_id
_entity_poly.type
_entity_poly.pdbx_seq_one_letter_code
_entity_poly.pdbx_strand_id
1 'polypeptide(L)'
;MKVLVTGSNGFIAKNLIQSLSEEQDIEILCYHRQSSEKTLIHHVLNADWIIHLAGANRPPEEQEFMTSNTQLTEKICRILQRHQKKTPLLYSSSIQVESPKLSTYSQTKLESEYHVHQLHKENGNPIYICRLANVFGKWSRPHYNSVVATFCHNLIHDLPIEIHDHTAEIRLIYIDDVVDTFCRLIAGKYQPQTTPFYINPEYKITVSELYQLLMSFKNTRNTLITSEVGTGLKRALYATYLSFLPPEKFTYVIPQYRDERGVFVEMLKTPSAGQFSYFSAQPGITRGGHYHHSKTEKFLVIRGKALFKFKHVITGETYQLETHGEHPTIVETVPGWAHDITNIGHDEMFVMLWANEIFDREKPDTYAMPITS
;
A
#
# COMPACT_ATOMS: atom_id res chain seq x y z
N MET A 1 15.08 24.60 -8.92
CA MET A 1 15.90 23.49 -9.48
C MET A 1 15.12 22.82 -10.60
N LYS A 2 15.75 22.57 -11.75
CA LYS A 2 15.12 21.92 -12.92
C LYS A 2 15.47 20.44 -12.98
N VAL A 3 14.47 19.56 -12.93
CA VAL A 3 14.67 18.09 -12.97
C VAL A 3 14.10 17.52 -14.27
N LEU A 4 14.96 16.99 -15.14
CA LEU A 4 14.54 16.27 -16.34
C LEU A 4 14.15 14.84 -15.99
N VAL A 5 12.90 14.47 -16.27
CA VAL A 5 12.40 13.09 -16.15
C VAL A 5 12.06 12.56 -17.53
N THR A 6 12.87 11.62 -18.04
CA THR A 6 12.58 10.94 -19.30
C THR A 6 11.71 9.71 -19.07
N GLY A 7 10.93 9.30 -20.07
CA GLY A 7 9.94 8.25 -19.88
C GLY A 7 8.79 8.74 -18.99
N SER A 8 8.48 10.05 -19.05
CA SER A 8 7.57 10.74 -18.12
C SER A 8 6.16 10.15 -18.02
N ASN A 9 5.71 9.42 -19.05
CA ASN A 9 4.41 8.75 -19.07
C ASN A 9 4.43 7.35 -18.43
N GLY A 10 5.60 6.87 -18.01
CA GLY A 10 5.80 5.55 -17.40
C GLY A 10 5.33 5.49 -15.95
N PHE A 11 5.11 4.28 -15.46
CA PHE A 11 4.64 4.00 -14.09
C PHE A 11 5.52 4.64 -13.01
N ILE A 12 6.85 4.43 -13.07
CA ILE A 12 7.78 5.00 -12.08
C ILE A 12 7.81 6.53 -12.19
N ALA A 13 7.88 7.04 -13.42
CA ALA A 13 7.95 8.47 -13.67
C ALA A 13 6.71 9.22 -13.16
N LYS A 14 5.50 8.68 -13.36
CA LYS A 14 4.26 9.29 -12.84
C LYS A 14 4.29 9.45 -11.32
N ASN A 15 4.73 8.42 -10.60
CA ASN A 15 4.85 8.47 -9.14
C ASN A 15 5.93 9.46 -8.69
N LEU A 16 7.08 9.49 -9.37
CA LEU A 16 8.15 10.45 -9.08
C LEU A 16 7.71 11.89 -9.37
N ILE A 17 7.13 12.15 -10.53
CA ILE A 17 6.69 13.50 -10.96
C ILE A 17 5.65 14.03 -9.98
N GLN A 18 4.67 13.21 -9.56
CA GLN A 18 3.69 13.62 -8.55
C GLN A 18 4.40 14.05 -7.26
N SER A 19 5.32 13.23 -6.75
CA SER A 19 6.01 13.52 -5.49
C SER A 19 6.91 14.75 -5.60
N LEU A 20 7.62 14.94 -6.72
CA LEU A 20 8.43 16.14 -6.95
C LEU A 20 7.58 17.40 -7.15
N SER A 21 6.34 17.28 -7.64
CA SER A 21 5.46 18.43 -7.86
C SER A 21 4.90 19.04 -6.57
N GLU A 22 5.03 18.33 -5.45
CA GLU A 22 4.66 18.80 -4.11
C GLU A 22 5.73 19.74 -3.53
N GLU A 23 6.93 19.76 -4.13
CA GLU A 23 8.04 20.65 -3.74
C GLU A 23 7.98 21.97 -4.53
N GLN A 24 7.86 23.11 -3.84
CA GLN A 24 7.66 24.42 -4.48
C GLN A 24 8.85 24.89 -5.34
N ASP A 25 10.05 24.38 -5.08
CA ASP A 25 11.30 24.82 -5.72
C ASP A 25 11.75 23.92 -6.89
N ILE A 26 10.92 22.96 -7.31
CA ILE A 26 11.25 22.00 -8.37
C ILE A 26 10.42 22.28 -9.65
N GLU A 27 11.12 22.62 -10.73
CA GLU A 27 10.55 22.66 -12.08
C GLU A 27 10.82 21.32 -12.77
N ILE A 28 9.75 20.63 -13.21
CA ILE A 28 9.87 19.31 -13.82
C ILE A 28 9.88 19.45 -15.35
N LEU A 29 10.96 18.97 -15.98
CA LEU A 29 11.12 18.92 -17.42
C LEU A 29 10.78 17.50 -17.91
N CYS A 30 9.61 17.32 -18.51
CA CYS A 30 9.13 16.00 -18.95
C CYS A 30 9.59 15.64 -20.37
N TYR A 31 10.06 14.42 -20.58
CA TYR A 31 10.36 13.89 -21.91
C TYR A 31 9.75 12.49 -22.12
N HIS A 32 9.02 12.28 -23.21
CA HIS A 32 8.38 11.01 -23.57
C HIS A 32 8.43 10.75 -25.08
N ARG A 33 7.87 9.62 -25.54
CA ARG A 33 7.94 9.15 -26.94
C ARG A 33 7.41 10.14 -27.98
N GLN A 34 6.49 11.04 -27.61
CA GLN A 34 5.92 12.04 -28.53
C GLN A 34 6.68 13.38 -28.48
N SER A 35 7.67 13.52 -27.59
CA SER A 35 8.50 14.71 -27.51
C SER A 35 9.47 14.80 -28.69
N SER A 36 9.80 16.01 -29.12
CA SER A 36 10.73 16.22 -30.24
C SER A 36 12.20 16.12 -29.80
N GLU A 37 13.09 15.86 -30.74
CA GLU A 37 14.55 15.90 -30.47
C GLU A 37 15.03 17.30 -30.02
N LYS A 38 14.41 18.37 -30.54
CA LYS A 38 14.68 19.74 -30.07
C LYS A 38 14.34 19.91 -28.59
N THR A 39 13.23 19.30 -28.16
CA THR A 39 12.81 19.27 -26.75
C THR A 39 13.84 18.54 -25.91
N LEU A 40 14.35 17.38 -26.36
CA LEU A 40 15.39 16.63 -25.66
C LEU A 40 16.63 17.50 -25.40
N ILE A 41 17.17 18.11 -26.46
CA ILE A 41 18.36 18.97 -26.36
C ILE A 41 18.11 20.12 -25.40
N HIS A 42 16.98 20.82 -25.56
CA HIS A 42 16.62 21.92 -24.68
C HIS A 42 16.54 21.47 -23.21
N HIS A 43 15.86 20.35 -22.93
CA HIS A 43 15.67 19.88 -21.56
C HIS A 43 16.99 19.44 -20.92
N VAL A 44 17.83 18.67 -21.64
CA VAL A 44 19.15 18.24 -21.15
C VAL A 44 20.03 19.45 -20.82
N LEU A 45 20.04 20.47 -21.70
CA LEU A 45 20.84 21.69 -21.50
C LEU A 45 20.31 22.60 -20.40
N ASN A 46 19.05 22.51 -19.99
CA ASN A 46 18.48 23.30 -18.91
C ASN A 46 18.36 22.55 -17.57
N ALA A 47 18.50 21.22 -17.54
CA ALA A 47 18.33 20.43 -16.32
C ALA A 47 19.50 20.56 -15.31
N ASP A 48 19.16 20.73 -14.04
CA ASP A 48 20.08 20.62 -12.89
C ASP A 48 20.24 19.15 -12.45
N TRP A 49 19.25 18.30 -12.76
CA TRP A 49 19.26 16.85 -12.52
C TRP A 49 18.60 16.13 -13.69
N ILE A 50 19.12 14.95 -14.06
CA ILE A 50 18.50 14.08 -15.07
C ILE A 50 18.17 12.73 -14.44
N ILE A 51 16.89 12.37 -14.47
CA ILE A 51 16.35 11.09 -14.03
C ILE A 51 15.89 10.31 -15.27
N HIS A 52 16.74 9.41 -15.73
CA HIS A 52 16.54 8.65 -16.96
C HIS A 52 15.77 7.35 -16.70
N LEU A 53 14.43 7.43 -16.80
CA LEU A 53 13.50 6.29 -16.62
C LEU A 53 12.98 5.69 -17.94
N ALA A 54 13.46 6.17 -19.09
CA ALA A 54 13.01 5.63 -20.36
C ALA A 54 13.56 4.21 -20.58
N GLY A 55 12.69 3.34 -21.11
CA GLY A 55 13.02 1.95 -21.41
C GLY A 55 11.75 1.17 -21.72
N ALA A 56 11.57 0.76 -22.97
CA ALA A 56 10.54 -0.21 -23.34
C ALA A 56 10.85 -1.55 -22.67
N ASN A 57 9.81 -2.26 -22.19
CA ASN A 57 9.93 -3.59 -21.58
C ASN A 57 9.39 -4.72 -22.48
N ARG A 58 8.40 -4.42 -23.34
CA ARG A 58 7.76 -5.36 -24.29
C ARG A 58 7.12 -4.63 -25.48
N PRO A 59 7.82 -4.37 -26.60
CA PRO A 59 7.17 -3.96 -27.84
C PRO A 59 6.72 -5.19 -28.66
N PRO A 60 5.86 -4.99 -29.67
CA PRO A 60 5.40 -6.05 -30.58
C PRO A 60 6.52 -6.67 -31.45
N GLU A 61 7.67 -6.00 -31.62
CA GLU A 61 8.81 -6.49 -32.43
C GLU A 61 10.17 -6.33 -31.72
N GLU A 62 11.02 -7.37 -31.76
CA GLU A 62 12.29 -7.45 -31.00
C GLU A 62 13.42 -6.57 -31.56
N GLN A 63 13.42 -6.22 -32.85
CA GLN A 63 14.50 -5.44 -33.48
C GLN A 63 14.35 -3.93 -33.29
N GLU A 64 13.13 -3.37 -33.25
CA GLU A 64 12.90 -1.97 -32.89
C GLU A 64 13.30 -1.64 -31.44
N PHE A 65 13.43 -2.68 -30.60
CA PHE A 65 13.69 -2.58 -29.18
C PHE A 65 15.12 -2.19 -28.83
N MET A 66 16.12 -2.83 -29.44
CA MET A 66 17.53 -2.54 -29.16
C MET A 66 17.91 -1.14 -29.60
N THR A 67 17.43 -0.75 -30.79
CA THR A 67 17.72 0.53 -31.40
C THR A 67 17.14 1.68 -30.57
N SER A 68 15.90 1.58 -30.07
CA SER A 68 15.24 2.71 -29.41
C SER A 68 15.73 3.02 -27.99
N ASN A 69 15.95 1.99 -27.15
CA ASN A 69 16.29 2.19 -25.73
C ASN A 69 17.73 2.67 -25.55
N THR A 70 18.71 2.00 -26.18
CA THR A 70 20.13 2.38 -26.06
C THR A 70 20.38 3.75 -26.70
N GLN A 71 19.74 4.05 -27.84
CA GLN A 71 19.95 5.32 -28.54
C GLN A 71 19.55 6.53 -27.71
N LEU A 72 18.49 6.47 -26.90
CA LEU A 72 18.11 7.62 -26.08
C LEU A 72 19.14 7.89 -24.98
N THR A 73 19.61 6.84 -24.29
CA THR A 73 20.70 6.96 -23.30
C THR A 73 21.94 7.57 -23.94
N GLU A 74 22.37 7.01 -25.07
CA GLU A 74 23.54 7.48 -25.81
C GLU A 74 23.39 8.95 -26.24
N LYS A 75 22.23 9.35 -26.76
CA LYS A 75 21.95 10.73 -27.16
C LYS A 75 22.06 11.69 -25.97
N ILE A 76 21.50 11.35 -24.81
CA ILE A 76 21.60 12.19 -23.60
C ILE A 76 23.07 12.34 -23.19
N CYS A 77 23.82 11.24 -23.15
CA CYS A 77 25.26 11.27 -22.84
C CYS A 77 26.03 12.15 -23.83
N ARG A 78 25.82 11.98 -25.14
CA ARG A 78 26.48 12.78 -26.18
C ARG A 78 26.16 14.28 -26.09
N ILE A 79 24.92 14.64 -25.77
CA ILE A 79 24.55 16.06 -25.56
C ILE A 79 25.31 16.65 -24.37
N LEU A 80 25.34 15.94 -23.24
CA LEU A 80 26.09 16.37 -22.05
C LEU A 80 27.59 16.53 -22.34
N GLN A 81 28.19 15.56 -23.04
CA GLN A 81 29.60 15.59 -23.45
C GLN A 81 29.90 16.76 -24.38
N ARG A 82 29.13 16.92 -25.47
CA ARG A 82 29.34 17.97 -26.48
C ARG A 82 29.29 19.37 -25.87
N HIS A 83 28.42 19.58 -24.89
CA HIS A 83 28.26 20.86 -24.21
C HIS A 83 29.04 20.96 -22.89
N GLN A 84 29.89 19.96 -22.58
CA GLN A 84 30.69 19.87 -21.36
C GLN A 84 29.88 20.06 -20.06
N LYS A 85 28.59 19.70 -20.10
CA LYS A 85 27.67 19.91 -18.99
C LYS A 85 27.82 18.77 -17.97
N LYS A 86 28.08 19.11 -16.71
CA LYS A 86 28.32 18.16 -15.61
C LYS A 86 27.05 17.80 -14.82
N THR A 87 25.87 17.91 -15.43
CA THR A 87 24.60 17.56 -14.78
C THR A 87 24.64 16.13 -14.25
N PRO A 88 24.26 15.89 -12.98
CA PRO A 88 24.08 14.56 -12.43
C PRO A 88 23.04 13.74 -13.20
N LEU A 89 23.35 12.47 -13.47
CA LEU A 89 22.50 11.55 -14.20
C LEU A 89 22.19 10.31 -13.38
N LEU A 90 20.92 10.13 -13.00
CA LEU A 90 20.41 8.85 -12.55
C LEU A 90 19.88 8.03 -13.73
N TYR A 91 20.33 6.78 -13.83
CA TYR A 91 19.84 5.81 -14.79
C TYR A 91 19.15 4.65 -14.07
N SER A 92 17.88 4.38 -14.44
CA SER A 92 17.17 3.20 -13.94
C SER A 92 17.51 1.98 -14.80
N SER A 93 18.39 1.15 -14.26
CA SER A 93 18.70 -0.20 -14.77
C SER A 93 17.81 -1.26 -14.08
N SER A 94 18.15 -2.53 -14.23
CA SER A 94 17.37 -3.67 -13.77
C SER A 94 18.26 -4.75 -13.18
N ILE A 95 17.81 -5.42 -12.13
CA ILE A 95 18.48 -6.63 -11.61
C ILE A 95 18.59 -7.75 -12.66
N GLN A 96 17.81 -7.70 -13.75
CA GLN A 96 17.86 -8.72 -14.81
C GLN A 96 19.20 -8.74 -15.57
N VAL A 97 20.02 -7.68 -15.46
CA VAL A 97 21.39 -7.68 -16.02
C VAL A 97 22.33 -8.61 -15.26
N GLU A 98 21.93 -9.09 -14.09
CA GLU A 98 22.67 -10.06 -13.26
C GLU A 98 22.28 -11.51 -13.57
N SER A 99 21.28 -11.73 -14.43
CA SER A 99 20.86 -13.06 -14.83
C SER A 99 21.97 -13.77 -15.60
N PRO A 100 22.22 -15.08 -15.35
CA PRO A 100 23.16 -15.87 -16.14
C PRO A 100 22.82 -15.92 -17.63
N LYS A 101 21.52 -15.81 -17.96
CA LYS A 101 21.01 -15.73 -19.33
C LYS A 101 20.36 -14.37 -19.53
N LEU A 102 21.01 -13.50 -20.30
CA LEU A 102 20.50 -12.17 -20.61
C LEU A 102 19.38 -12.24 -21.65
N SER A 103 18.27 -11.56 -21.37
CA SER A 103 17.24 -11.27 -22.36
C SER A 103 17.65 -10.08 -23.21
N THR A 104 16.98 -9.86 -24.35
CA THR A 104 17.17 -8.63 -25.15
C THR A 104 17.01 -7.38 -24.27
N TYR A 105 16.03 -7.37 -23.34
CA TYR A 105 15.85 -6.29 -22.38
C TYR A 105 17.08 -6.06 -21.50
N SER A 106 17.60 -7.11 -20.85
CA SER A 106 18.74 -6.93 -19.97
C SER A 106 20.02 -6.56 -20.73
N GLN A 107 20.18 -7.00 -21.99
CA GLN A 107 21.26 -6.54 -22.86
C GLN A 107 21.19 -5.02 -23.12
N THR A 108 20.01 -4.48 -23.48
CA THR A 108 19.87 -3.01 -23.69
C THR A 108 20.13 -2.21 -22.42
N LYS A 109 19.76 -2.75 -21.25
CA LYS A 109 20.04 -2.11 -19.96
C LYS A 109 21.54 -2.06 -19.68
N LEU A 110 22.26 -3.16 -19.91
CA LEU A 110 23.71 -3.24 -19.72
C LEU A 110 24.48 -2.33 -20.70
N GLU A 111 24.05 -2.26 -21.96
CA GLU A 111 24.64 -1.35 -22.96
C GLU A 111 24.44 0.12 -22.57
N SER A 112 23.26 0.47 -22.06
CA SER A 112 22.99 1.81 -21.53
C SER A 112 23.82 2.11 -20.27
N GLU A 113 24.04 1.14 -19.36
CA GLU A 113 24.98 1.29 -18.24
C GLU A 113 26.38 1.65 -18.74
N TYR A 114 26.85 1.00 -19.81
CA TYR A 114 28.14 1.30 -20.43
C TYR A 114 28.24 2.76 -20.91
N HIS A 115 27.23 3.28 -21.62
CA HIS A 115 27.23 4.69 -22.06
C HIS A 115 27.25 5.69 -20.89
N VAL A 116 26.55 5.38 -19.79
CA VAL A 116 26.56 6.22 -18.58
C VAL A 116 27.93 6.17 -17.90
N HIS A 117 28.58 5.01 -17.84
CA HIS A 117 29.96 4.90 -17.35
C HIS A 117 30.96 5.66 -18.21
N GLN A 118 30.85 5.60 -19.55
CA GLN A 118 31.72 6.39 -20.43
C GLN A 118 31.50 7.89 -20.26
N LEU A 119 30.27 8.36 -20.08
CA LEU A 119 29.98 9.76 -19.75
C LEU A 119 30.76 10.23 -18.51
N HIS A 120 30.78 9.43 -17.44
CA HIS A 120 31.57 9.75 -16.25
C HIS A 120 33.07 9.75 -16.55
N LYS A 121 33.58 8.74 -17.25
CA LYS A 121 35.02 8.62 -17.55
C LYS A 121 35.53 9.79 -18.41
N GLU A 122 34.76 10.16 -19.44
CA GLU A 122 35.19 11.12 -20.46
C GLU A 122 34.83 12.57 -20.09
N ASN A 123 33.71 12.76 -19.37
CA ASN A 123 33.20 14.09 -19.03
C ASN A 123 32.98 14.28 -17.53
N GLY A 124 33.35 13.36 -16.64
CA GLY A 124 33.33 13.60 -15.19
C GLY A 124 31.95 13.89 -14.58
N ASN A 125 30.85 13.54 -15.26
CA ASN A 125 29.51 13.71 -14.69
C ASN A 125 29.33 12.86 -13.43
N PRO A 126 28.66 13.34 -12.37
CA PRO A 126 28.13 12.48 -11.33
C PRO A 126 27.10 11.51 -11.93
N ILE A 127 27.30 10.21 -11.74
CA ILE A 127 26.41 9.18 -12.27
C ILE A 127 25.85 8.30 -11.15
N TYR A 128 24.60 7.88 -11.31
CA TYR A 128 23.89 7.01 -10.39
C TYR A 128 23.18 5.91 -11.17
N ILE A 129 23.71 4.69 -11.16
CA ILE A 129 23.07 3.55 -11.82
C ILE A 129 22.31 2.75 -10.77
N CYS A 130 20.98 2.78 -10.84
CA CYS A 130 20.12 2.06 -9.93
C CYS A 130 19.61 0.78 -10.58
N ARG A 131 19.99 -0.40 -10.06
CA ARG A 131 19.46 -1.68 -10.55
C ARG A 131 18.21 -2.04 -9.77
N LEU A 132 17.05 -1.76 -10.38
CA LEU A 132 15.76 -1.96 -9.74
C LEU A 132 15.34 -3.43 -9.80
N ALA A 133 14.80 -3.95 -8.69
CA ALA A 133 14.01 -5.18 -8.68
C ALA A 133 12.67 -4.96 -9.42
N ASN A 134 11.79 -5.96 -9.47
CA ASN A 134 10.50 -5.81 -10.14
C ASN A 134 9.64 -4.79 -9.37
N VAL A 135 9.52 -3.58 -9.91
CA VAL A 135 8.80 -2.49 -9.25
C VAL A 135 7.30 -2.74 -9.30
N PHE A 136 6.62 -2.65 -8.16
CA PHE A 136 5.17 -2.76 -8.06
C PHE A 136 4.57 -1.58 -7.28
N GLY A 137 3.29 -1.30 -7.52
CA GLY A 137 2.62 -0.17 -6.89
C GLY A 137 1.45 0.40 -7.70
N LYS A 138 0.86 1.47 -7.16
CA LYS A 138 -0.23 2.22 -7.80
C LYS A 138 0.16 2.75 -9.18
N TRP A 139 -0.80 2.75 -10.11
CA TRP A 139 -0.64 3.21 -11.50
C TRP A 139 0.29 2.35 -12.38
N SER A 140 0.69 1.17 -11.90
CA SER A 140 1.32 0.17 -12.75
C SER A 140 0.30 -0.42 -13.73
N ARG A 141 0.76 -0.79 -14.94
CA ARG A 141 -0.13 -1.25 -16.02
C ARG A 141 -0.33 -2.78 -15.95
N PRO A 142 -1.57 -3.28 -15.84
CA PRO A 142 -1.83 -4.72 -15.91
C PRO A 142 -1.59 -5.24 -17.34
N HIS A 143 -1.34 -6.56 -17.49
CA HIS A 143 -1.09 -7.23 -18.77
C HIS A 143 0.07 -6.64 -19.60
N TYR A 144 1.02 -5.96 -18.94
CA TYR A 144 2.21 -5.41 -19.60
C TYR A 144 3.47 -6.14 -19.15
N ASN A 145 4.05 -5.76 -18.00
CA ASN A 145 5.32 -6.32 -17.51
C ASN A 145 5.32 -6.57 -15.98
N SER A 146 4.19 -6.37 -15.30
CA SER A 146 4.07 -6.55 -13.86
C SER A 146 3.06 -7.65 -13.53
N VAL A 147 3.54 -8.74 -12.92
CA VAL A 147 2.69 -9.83 -12.43
C VAL A 147 1.77 -9.35 -11.31
N VAL A 148 2.26 -8.49 -10.41
CA VAL A 148 1.46 -7.90 -9.32
C VAL A 148 0.29 -7.10 -9.89
N ALA A 149 0.54 -6.21 -10.86
CA ALA A 149 -0.50 -5.42 -11.50
C ALA A 149 -1.56 -6.29 -12.18
N THR A 150 -1.10 -7.32 -12.90
CA THR A 150 -1.98 -8.24 -13.62
C THR A 150 -2.84 -9.05 -12.66
N PHE A 151 -2.27 -9.59 -11.58
CA PHE A 151 -3.04 -10.33 -10.58
C PHE A 151 -4.04 -9.42 -9.85
N CYS A 152 -3.64 -8.21 -9.44
CA CYS A 152 -4.57 -7.26 -8.82
C CYS A 152 -5.77 -6.96 -9.74
N HIS A 153 -5.49 -6.62 -11.00
CA HIS A 153 -6.53 -6.34 -11.99
C HIS A 153 -7.46 -7.53 -12.20
N ASN A 154 -6.91 -8.71 -12.48
CA ASN A 154 -7.71 -9.89 -12.78
C ASN A 154 -8.56 -10.32 -11.59
N LEU A 155 -8.00 -10.31 -10.37
CA LEU A 155 -8.76 -10.64 -9.17
C LEU A 155 -9.94 -9.69 -8.94
N ILE A 156 -9.74 -8.39 -9.13
CA ILE A 156 -10.79 -7.39 -8.93
C ILE A 156 -11.89 -7.48 -9.99
N HIS A 157 -11.55 -7.91 -11.20
CA HIS A 157 -12.48 -8.03 -12.33
C HIS A 157 -12.99 -9.46 -12.54
N ASP A 158 -12.71 -10.37 -11.61
CA ASP A 158 -13.11 -11.78 -11.70
C ASP A 158 -12.61 -12.47 -12.99
N LEU A 159 -11.46 -12.03 -13.50
CA LEU A 159 -10.82 -12.61 -14.68
C LEU A 159 -9.92 -13.79 -14.30
N PRO A 160 -9.70 -14.77 -15.20
CA PRO A 160 -8.79 -15.88 -14.96
C PRO A 160 -7.37 -15.43 -14.62
N ILE A 161 -6.70 -16.20 -13.76
CA ILE A 161 -5.27 -16.05 -13.47
C ILE A 161 -4.57 -17.35 -13.86
N GLU A 162 -3.61 -17.23 -14.76
CA GLU A 162 -2.75 -18.34 -15.18
C GLU A 162 -1.42 -18.27 -14.42
N ILE A 163 -1.06 -19.37 -13.76
CA ILE A 163 0.22 -19.53 -13.06
C ILE A 163 0.92 -20.73 -13.69
N HIS A 164 2.03 -20.47 -14.38
CA HIS A 164 2.83 -21.54 -15.01
C HIS A 164 3.78 -22.20 -14.03
N ASP A 165 4.36 -21.42 -13.12
CA ASP A 165 5.26 -21.89 -12.07
C ASP A 165 4.87 -21.22 -10.74
N HIS A 166 4.38 -22.03 -9.82
CA HIS A 166 3.93 -21.59 -8.49
C HIS A 166 5.07 -21.28 -7.54
N THR A 167 6.24 -21.90 -7.73
CA THR A 167 7.37 -21.81 -6.79
C THR A 167 8.41 -20.77 -7.20
N ALA A 168 8.30 -20.23 -8.42
CA ALA A 168 9.15 -19.15 -8.91
C ALA A 168 9.19 -17.97 -7.90
N GLU A 169 10.40 -17.66 -7.42
CA GLU A 169 10.66 -16.51 -6.54
C GLU A 169 10.70 -15.22 -7.35
N ILE A 170 9.99 -14.19 -6.86
CA ILE A 170 9.99 -12.84 -7.43
C ILE A 170 10.63 -11.88 -6.43
N ARG A 171 11.67 -11.18 -6.89
CA ARG A 171 12.24 -10.02 -6.18
C ARG A 171 11.43 -8.77 -6.52
N LEU A 172 10.86 -8.12 -5.52
CA LEU A 172 9.96 -6.98 -5.62
C LEU A 172 10.54 -5.76 -4.90
N ILE A 173 10.29 -4.57 -5.45
CA ILE A 173 10.53 -3.29 -4.77
C ILE A 173 9.28 -2.42 -4.89
N TYR A 174 8.87 -1.81 -3.78
CA TYR A 174 7.67 -0.99 -3.76
C TYR A 174 7.95 0.39 -4.36
N ILE A 175 7.00 0.92 -5.12
CA ILE A 175 7.17 2.19 -5.84
C ILE A 175 7.49 3.37 -4.93
N ASP A 176 6.90 3.44 -3.74
CA ASP A 176 7.15 4.58 -2.85
C ASP A 176 8.57 4.53 -2.28
N ASP A 177 9.16 3.33 -2.08
CA ASP A 177 10.57 3.20 -1.68
C ASP A 177 11.53 3.65 -2.80
N VAL A 178 11.15 3.38 -4.07
CA VAL A 178 11.89 3.86 -5.25
C VAL A 178 11.85 5.38 -5.34
N VAL A 179 10.65 5.95 -5.20
CA VAL A 179 10.43 7.39 -5.33
C VAL A 179 11.07 8.15 -4.18
N ASP A 180 10.89 7.71 -2.93
CA ASP A 180 11.55 8.31 -1.77
C ASP A 180 13.07 8.34 -1.94
N THR A 181 13.66 7.22 -2.39
CA THR A 181 15.10 7.15 -2.63
C THR A 181 15.56 8.14 -3.70
N PHE A 182 14.82 8.27 -4.80
CA PHE A 182 15.14 9.22 -5.87
C PHE A 182 14.97 10.67 -5.40
N CYS A 183 13.92 10.99 -4.65
CA CYS A 183 13.71 12.32 -4.07
C CYS A 183 14.83 12.68 -3.08
N ARG A 184 15.21 11.76 -2.18
CA ARG A 184 16.32 11.97 -1.24
C ARG A 184 17.66 12.14 -1.94
N LEU A 185 17.88 11.41 -3.04
CA LEU A 185 19.07 11.58 -3.88
C LEU A 185 19.13 12.98 -4.51
N ILE A 186 18.03 13.41 -5.14
CA ILE A 186 17.92 14.74 -5.74
C ILE A 186 18.14 15.85 -4.70
N ALA A 187 17.58 15.69 -3.51
CA ALA A 187 17.72 16.63 -2.39
C ALA A 187 19.09 16.58 -1.68
N GLY A 188 20.02 15.72 -2.11
CA GLY A 188 21.32 15.54 -1.46
C GLY A 188 21.25 14.91 -0.06
N LYS A 189 20.11 14.33 0.32
CA LYS A 189 19.87 13.65 1.61
C LYS A 189 20.26 12.17 1.58
N TYR A 190 20.65 11.67 0.41
CA TYR A 190 21.11 10.30 0.21
C TYR A 190 22.21 10.28 -0.85
N GLN A 191 23.32 9.59 -0.55
CA GLN A 191 24.42 9.37 -1.49
C GLN A 191 24.75 7.87 -1.48
N PRO A 192 24.55 7.14 -2.59
CA PRO A 192 24.99 5.76 -2.70
C PRO A 192 26.50 5.64 -2.50
N GLN A 193 26.94 4.60 -1.77
CA GLN A 193 28.37 4.32 -1.59
C GLN A 193 29.03 3.72 -2.84
N THR A 194 28.23 3.04 -3.67
CA THR A 194 28.68 2.35 -4.88
C THR A 194 27.81 2.71 -6.07
N THR A 195 28.32 2.45 -7.27
CA THR A 195 27.54 2.42 -8.51
C THR A 195 27.92 1.14 -9.26
N PRO A 196 26.97 0.25 -9.59
CA PRO A 196 25.53 0.38 -9.36
C PRO A 196 25.13 0.31 -7.87
N PHE A 197 23.92 0.77 -7.56
CA PHE A 197 23.30 0.66 -6.23
C PHE A 197 21.88 0.07 -6.31
N TYR A 198 21.37 -0.36 -5.16
CA TYR A 198 20.08 -1.02 -4.99
C TYR A 198 19.25 -0.29 -3.94
N ILE A 199 17.93 -0.43 -4.02
CA ILE A 199 16.96 0.20 -3.11
C ILE A 199 16.45 -0.83 -2.13
N ASN A 200 16.37 -0.45 -0.86
CA ASN A 200 15.85 -1.27 0.23
C ASN A 200 14.61 -0.60 0.86
N PRO A 201 13.67 -1.38 1.44
CA PRO A 201 13.68 -2.83 1.52
C PRO A 201 13.31 -3.51 0.19
N GLU A 202 14.12 -4.48 -0.23
CA GLU A 202 13.71 -5.42 -1.28
C GLU A 202 12.92 -6.57 -0.65
N TYR A 203 11.86 -7.01 -1.31
CA TYR A 203 11.03 -8.12 -0.88
C TYR A 203 11.20 -9.33 -1.79
N LYS A 204 11.06 -10.52 -1.21
CA LYS A 204 11.01 -11.79 -1.94
C LYS A 204 9.70 -12.48 -1.64
N ILE A 205 9.05 -12.99 -2.67
CA ILE A 205 7.79 -13.72 -2.57
C ILE A 205 7.67 -14.69 -3.74
N THR A 206 7.13 -15.88 -3.51
CA THR A 206 6.80 -16.80 -4.61
C THR A 206 5.54 -16.35 -5.35
N VAL A 207 5.35 -16.80 -6.59
CA VAL A 207 4.12 -16.52 -7.35
C VAL A 207 2.87 -17.03 -6.61
N SER A 208 2.97 -18.20 -5.97
CA SER A 208 1.88 -18.78 -5.17
C SER A 208 1.53 -17.93 -3.95
N GLU A 209 2.51 -17.52 -3.16
CA GLU A 209 2.29 -16.67 -1.98
C GLU A 209 1.69 -15.31 -2.37
N LEU A 210 2.17 -14.72 -3.48
CA LEU A 210 1.61 -13.47 -4.01
C LEU A 210 0.13 -13.65 -4.36
N TYR A 211 -0.21 -14.71 -5.09
CA TYR A 211 -1.60 -15.00 -5.46
C TYR A 211 -2.49 -15.22 -4.23
N GLN A 212 -2.05 -16.03 -3.27
CA GLN A 212 -2.80 -16.30 -2.04
C GLN A 212 -3.03 -15.04 -1.21
N LEU A 213 -2.03 -14.16 -1.11
CA LEU A 213 -2.14 -12.90 -0.38
C LEU A 213 -3.09 -11.92 -1.06
N LEU A 214 -3.04 -11.78 -2.38
CA LEU A 214 -3.99 -10.91 -3.09
C LEU A 214 -5.43 -11.48 -3.05
N MET A 215 -5.57 -12.80 -3.08
CA MET A 215 -6.86 -13.47 -2.87
C MET A 215 -7.43 -13.22 -1.48
N SER A 216 -6.60 -13.20 -0.43
CA SER A 216 -7.07 -12.90 0.92
C SER A 216 -7.59 -11.46 1.01
N PHE A 217 -6.95 -10.50 0.35
CA PHE A 217 -7.43 -9.11 0.28
C PHE A 217 -8.79 -8.97 -0.40
N LYS A 218 -9.01 -9.71 -1.49
CA LYS A 218 -10.32 -9.77 -2.15
C LYS A 218 -11.39 -10.32 -1.20
N ASN A 219 -11.06 -11.37 -0.45
CA ASN A 219 -12.00 -12.03 0.43
C ASN A 219 -12.36 -11.22 1.70
N THR A 220 -11.53 -10.26 2.10
CA THR A 220 -11.81 -9.38 3.25
C THR A 220 -13.19 -8.71 3.17
N ARG A 221 -13.69 -8.38 1.98
CA ARG A 221 -15.01 -7.76 1.82
C ARG A 221 -16.19 -8.69 2.15
N ASN A 222 -15.97 -10.00 2.05
CA ASN A 222 -17.00 -11.00 2.36
C ASN A 222 -16.94 -11.43 3.84
N THR A 223 -15.74 -11.53 4.39
CA THR A 223 -15.52 -12.04 5.75
C THR A 223 -15.41 -10.95 6.81
N LEU A 224 -15.13 -9.71 6.38
CA LEU A 224 -14.67 -8.59 7.20
C LEU A 224 -13.33 -8.84 7.91
N ILE A 225 -12.66 -9.96 7.61
CA ILE A 225 -11.37 -10.31 8.22
C ILE A 225 -10.25 -9.65 7.39
N THR A 226 -9.60 -8.66 8.00
CA THR A 226 -8.44 -7.97 7.42
C THR A 226 -7.15 -8.54 8.02
N SER A 227 -6.25 -9.03 7.17
CA SER A 227 -4.92 -9.48 7.60
C SER A 227 -4.04 -8.31 8.06
N GLU A 228 -2.86 -8.62 8.60
CA GLU A 228 -1.88 -7.61 9.02
C GLU A 228 -1.29 -6.86 7.81
N VAL A 229 -1.96 -5.77 7.41
CA VAL A 229 -1.60 -4.93 6.25
C VAL A 229 -0.95 -3.61 6.65
N GLY A 230 -0.41 -3.52 7.87
CA GLY A 230 0.16 -2.30 8.44
C GLY A 230 1.65 -2.07 8.15
N THR A 231 2.41 -3.11 7.79
CA THR A 231 3.87 -3.02 7.60
C THR A 231 4.39 -3.83 6.40
N GLY A 232 5.62 -3.53 5.97
CA GLY A 232 6.38 -4.30 5.00
C GLY A 232 5.67 -4.59 3.67
N LEU A 233 5.91 -5.80 3.13
CA LEU A 233 5.36 -6.25 1.86
C LEU A 233 3.82 -6.28 1.87
N LYS A 234 3.20 -6.75 2.95
CA LYS A 234 1.74 -6.87 3.05
C LYS A 234 1.08 -5.49 2.95
N ARG A 235 1.61 -4.47 3.62
CA ARG A 235 1.16 -3.07 3.48
C ARG A 235 1.25 -2.57 2.05
N ALA A 236 2.42 -2.74 1.43
CA ALA A 236 2.68 -2.29 0.08
C ALA A 236 1.75 -2.98 -0.93
N LEU A 237 1.57 -4.31 -0.82
CA LEU A 237 0.67 -5.08 -1.69
C LEU A 237 -0.80 -4.74 -1.46
N TYR A 238 -1.23 -4.50 -0.22
CA TYR A 238 -2.61 -4.13 0.07
C TYR A 238 -2.95 -2.75 -0.52
N ALA A 239 -2.08 -1.76 -0.32
CA ALA A 239 -2.23 -0.44 -0.94
C ALA A 239 -2.22 -0.52 -2.47
N THR A 240 -1.33 -1.37 -3.03
CA THR A 240 -1.31 -1.65 -4.46
C THR A 240 -2.63 -2.25 -4.92
N TYR A 241 -3.11 -3.32 -4.27
CA TYR A 241 -4.37 -3.99 -4.60
C TYR A 241 -5.55 -3.00 -4.62
N LEU A 242 -5.71 -2.18 -3.58
CA LEU A 242 -6.79 -1.19 -3.51
C LEU A 242 -6.72 -0.18 -4.67
N SER A 243 -5.53 0.20 -5.13
CA SER A 243 -5.37 1.14 -6.26
C SER A 243 -5.85 0.61 -7.61
N PHE A 244 -6.14 -0.69 -7.72
CA PHE A 244 -6.73 -1.32 -8.91
C PHE A 244 -8.25 -1.41 -8.84
N LEU A 245 -8.88 -1.01 -7.73
CA LEU A 245 -10.33 -0.94 -7.65
C LEU A 245 -10.85 0.15 -8.58
N PRO A 246 -11.85 -0.14 -9.42
CA PRO A 246 -12.54 0.93 -10.12
C PRO A 246 -13.45 1.70 -9.13
N PRO A 247 -13.78 2.99 -9.40
CA PRO A 247 -14.51 3.84 -8.47
C PRO A 247 -15.83 3.24 -7.95
N GLU A 248 -16.57 2.53 -8.81
CA GLU A 248 -17.81 1.85 -8.45
C GLU A 248 -17.63 0.71 -7.43
N LYS A 249 -16.39 0.22 -7.24
CA LYS A 249 -16.02 -0.79 -6.22
C LYS A 249 -15.34 -0.18 -5.00
N PHE A 250 -15.39 1.14 -4.78
CA PHE A 250 -14.82 1.75 -3.55
C PHE A 250 -15.63 1.41 -2.29
N THR A 251 -16.90 1.05 -2.43
CA THR A 251 -17.79 0.71 -1.31
C THR A 251 -18.25 -0.74 -1.37
N TYR A 252 -18.64 -1.27 -0.21
CA TYR A 252 -19.38 -2.53 -0.09
C TYR A 252 -20.33 -2.43 1.10
N VAL A 253 -21.47 -3.12 1.03
CA VAL A 253 -22.49 -3.12 2.09
C VAL A 253 -22.20 -4.25 3.07
N ILE A 254 -22.42 -3.98 4.35
CA ILE A 254 -22.28 -4.95 5.44
C ILE A 254 -23.65 -5.25 6.08
N PRO A 255 -23.88 -6.46 6.62
CA PRO A 255 -25.14 -6.79 7.27
C PRO A 255 -25.43 -5.88 8.47
N GLN A 256 -26.69 -5.47 8.61
CA GLN A 256 -27.20 -4.79 9.80
C GLN A 256 -28.25 -5.66 10.48
N TYR A 257 -28.02 -6.00 11.75
CA TYR A 257 -28.95 -6.78 12.56
C TYR A 257 -29.80 -5.82 13.38
N ARG A 258 -31.12 -5.79 13.14
CA ARG A 258 -32.06 -4.89 13.80
C ARG A 258 -33.08 -5.67 14.61
N ASP A 259 -33.36 -5.18 15.82
CA ASP A 259 -34.47 -5.63 16.67
C ASP A 259 -35.11 -4.42 17.38
N GLU A 260 -36.05 -4.68 18.30
CA GLU A 260 -36.75 -3.64 19.08
C GLU A 260 -35.80 -2.83 19.99
N ARG A 261 -34.60 -3.35 20.28
CA ARG A 261 -33.62 -2.71 21.15
C ARG A 261 -32.78 -1.69 20.38
N GLY A 262 -32.56 -1.91 19.09
CA GLY A 262 -31.75 -1.04 18.23
C GLY A 262 -31.11 -1.82 17.08
N VAL A 263 -29.90 -1.42 16.69
CA VAL A 263 -29.13 -2.11 15.64
C VAL A 263 -27.80 -2.64 16.17
N PHE A 264 -27.26 -3.68 15.53
CA PHE A 264 -25.91 -4.18 15.74
C PHE A 264 -25.26 -4.43 14.36
N VAL A 265 -24.03 -3.96 14.18
CA VAL A 265 -23.30 -4.06 12.92
C VAL A 265 -21.85 -4.42 13.19
N GLU A 266 -21.35 -5.48 12.54
CA GLU A 266 -19.93 -5.83 12.55
C GLU A 266 -19.21 -5.02 11.45
N MET A 267 -18.11 -4.36 11.78
CA MET A 267 -17.39 -3.50 10.83
C MET A 267 -16.09 -4.13 10.34
N LEU A 268 -15.28 -4.64 11.27
CA LEU A 268 -13.92 -5.09 10.99
C LEU A 268 -13.55 -6.24 11.93
N LYS A 269 -12.98 -7.30 11.38
CA LYS A 269 -12.43 -8.43 12.13
C LYS A 269 -10.94 -8.52 11.83
N THR A 270 -10.16 -8.89 12.83
CA THR A 270 -8.73 -9.13 12.67
C THR A 270 -8.38 -10.50 13.23
N PRO A 271 -7.42 -11.23 12.66
CA PRO A 271 -7.03 -12.54 13.19
C PRO A 271 -6.43 -12.50 14.59
N SER A 272 -5.78 -11.38 14.96
CA SER A 272 -4.91 -11.29 16.14
C SER A 272 -5.21 -10.10 17.07
N ALA A 273 -6.05 -9.15 16.66
CA ALA A 273 -6.35 -7.93 17.41
C ALA A 273 -7.87 -7.72 17.61
N GLY A 274 -8.63 -8.81 17.57
CA GLY A 274 -10.06 -8.80 17.86
C GLY A 274 -10.96 -8.28 16.75
N GLN A 275 -12.18 -7.93 17.14
CA GLN A 275 -13.30 -7.56 16.29
C GLN A 275 -13.88 -6.21 16.71
N PHE A 276 -14.19 -5.37 15.74
CA PHE A 276 -14.84 -4.08 15.90
C PHE A 276 -16.25 -4.11 15.33
N SER A 277 -17.19 -3.61 16.12
CA SER A 277 -18.61 -3.52 15.83
C SER A 277 -19.15 -2.19 16.39
N TYR A 278 -20.39 -1.85 16.03
CA TYR A 278 -21.14 -0.85 16.77
C TYR A 278 -22.56 -1.36 17.02
N PHE A 279 -23.20 -0.78 18.04
CA PHE A 279 -24.62 -0.95 18.23
C PHE A 279 -25.31 0.34 18.63
N SER A 280 -26.63 0.35 18.46
CA SER A 280 -27.50 1.36 19.02
C SER A 280 -28.44 0.79 20.08
N ALA A 281 -28.92 1.68 20.95
CA ALA A 281 -29.95 1.36 21.93
C ALA A 281 -30.94 2.52 22.04
N GLN A 282 -32.24 2.24 21.96
CA GLN A 282 -33.30 3.22 22.21
C GLN A 282 -33.34 3.64 23.69
N PRO A 283 -33.95 4.80 24.05
CA PRO A 283 -34.07 5.23 25.44
C PRO A 283 -34.67 4.15 26.36
N GLY A 284 -34.07 3.95 27.53
CA GLY A 284 -34.50 2.95 28.52
C GLY A 284 -34.15 1.50 28.18
N ILE A 285 -33.58 1.22 27.00
CA ILE A 285 -33.19 -0.14 26.61
C ILE A 285 -31.89 -0.54 27.28
N THR A 286 -31.92 -1.73 27.89
CA THR A 286 -30.73 -2.43 28.42
C THR A 286 -30.27 -3.52 27.45
N ARG A 287 -28.95 -3.63 27.25
CA ARG A 287 -28.28 -4.72 26.53
C ARG A 287 -27.21 -5.33 27.45
N GLY A 288 -26.83 -6.59 27.21
CA GLY A 288 -25.91 -7.32 28.08
C GLY A 288 -26.64 -8.30 28.99
N GLY A 289 -26.37 -8.27 30.29
CA GLY A 289 -26.92 -9.21 31.27
C GLY A 289 -26.26 -10.58 31.18
N HIS A 290 -24.95 -10.60 30.96
CA HIS A 290 -24.15 -11.82 30.83
C HIS A 290 -22.72 -11.58 31.30
N TYR A 291 -21.96 -12.66 31.43
CA TYR A 291 -20.52 -12.62 31.70
C TYR A 291 -19.74 -13.51 30.72
N HIS A 292 -18.43 -13.37 30.76
CA HIS A 292 -17.47 -14.16 29.98
C HIS A 292 -16.41 -14.80 30.87
N HIS A 293 -15.83 -15.94 30.45
CA HIS A 293 -14.66 -16.52 31.12
C HIS A 293 -13.35 -15.90 30.62
N SER A 294 -13.22 -15.63 29.32
CA SER A 294 -11.98 -15.15 28.68
C SER A 294 -12.20 -14.01 27.67
N LYS A 295 -13.38 -13.94 27.04
CA LYS A 295 -13.77 -12.83 26.17
C LYS A 295 -13.75 -11.54 26.97
N THR A 296 -13.15 -10.52 26.38
CA THR A 296 -13.10 -9.16 26.93
C THR A 296 -13.50 -8.19 25.85
N GLU A 297 -14.09 -7.09 26.28
CA GLU A 297 -14.58 -6.07 25.38
C GLU A 297 -14.23 -4.67 25.90
N LYS A 298 -14.19 -3.72 24.97
CA LYS A 298 -14.06 -2.28 25.24
C LYS A 298 -15.24 -1.57 24.61
N PHE A 299 -16.04 -0.91 25.43
CA PHE A 299 -17.17 -0.10 25.01
C PHE A 299 -16.78 1.37 24.99
N LEU A 300 -17.18 2.08 23.94
CA LEU A 300 -17.04 3.52 23.83
C LEU A 300 -18.38 4.12 23.38
N VAL A 301 -19.05 4.82 24.29
CA VAL A 301 -20.26 5.59 23.93
C VAL A 301 -19.82 6.78 23.09
N ILE A 302 -20.25 6.82 21.82
CA ILE A 302 -19.90 7.90 20.88
C ILE A 302 -21.02 8.93 20.75
N ARG A 303 -22.26 8.56 21.10
CA ARG A 303 -23.42 9.45 21.17
C ARG A 303 -24.41 8.93 22.21
N GLY A 304 -25.00 9.83 22.99
CA GLY A 304 -25.97 9.50 24.04
C GLY A 304 -25.33 9.35 25.43
N LYS A 305 -26.12 8.86 26.38
CA LYS A 305 -25.74 8.63 27.78
C LYS A 305 -26.02 7.18 28.17
N ALA A 306 -25.06 6.53 28.81
CA ALA A 306 -25.15 5.14 29.22
C ALA A 306 -24.93 4.99 30.72
N LEU A 307 -25.66 4.05 31.32
CA LEU A 307 -25.33 3.47 32.62
C LEU A 307 -24.81 2.05 32.39
N PHE A 308 -23.58 1.79 32.81
CA PHE A 308 -23.03 0.44 32.90
C PHE A 308 -23.21 -0.10 34.31
N LYS A 309 -23.60 -1.37 34.42
CA LYS A 309 -23.66 -2.10 35.70
C LYS A 309 -22.83 -3.36 35.60
N PHE A 310 -22.21 -3.73 36.72
CA PHE A 310 -21.38 -4.90 36.87
C PHE A 310 -21.75 -5.66 38.15
N LYS A 311 -21.67 -6.99 38.10
CA LYS A 311 -21.83 -7.88 39.24
C LYS A 311 -20.84 -9.04 39.18
N HIS A 312 -19.98 -9.19 40.18
CA HIS A 312 -19.04 -10.30 40.25
C HIS A 312 -19.78 -11.63 40.41
N VAL A 313 -19.43 -12.64 39.61
CA VAL A 313 -20.22 -13.89 39.50
C VAL A 313 -20.21 -14.74 40.79
N ILE A 314 -19.13 -14.69 41.58
CA ILE A 314 -19.01 -15.40 42.87
C ILE A 314 -19.37 -14.53 44.08
N THR A 315 -18.70 -13.38 44.27
CA THR A 315 -18.86 -12.57 45.49
C THR A 315 -20.16 -11.77 45.51
N GLY A 316 -20.78 -11.55 44.34
CA GLY A 316 -21.94 -10.67 44.21
C GLY A 316 -21.63 -9.19 44.36
N GLU A 317 -20.35 -8.80 44.47
CA GLU A 317 -19.91 -7.41 44.49
C GLU A 317 -20.44 -6.67 43.26
N THR A 318 -20.91 -5.43 43.44
CA THR A 318 -21.51 -4.62 42.38
C THR A 318 -20.74 -3.34 42.13
N TYR A 319 -20.75 -2.89 40.89
CA TYR A 319 -20.19 -1.60 40.48
C TYR A 319 -21.06 -0.99 39.38
N GLN A 320 -21.16 0.33 39.34
CA GLN A 320 -21.89 1.04 38.28
C GLN A 320 -21.18 2.33 37.88
N LEU A 321 -21.33 2.70 36.61
CA LEU A 321 -20.70 3.89 36.03
C LEU A 321 -21.60 4.52 34.97
N GLU A 322 -21.80 5.83 35.07
CA GLU A 322 -22.39 6.61 33.98
C GLU A 322 -21.32 7.16 33.04
N THR A 323 -21.59 7.15 31.74
CA THR A 323 -20.71 7.72 30.71
C THR A 323 -21.52 8.30 29.56
N HIS A 324 -20.90 9.17 28.75
CA HIS A 324 -21.58 9.86 27.66
C HIS A 324 -20.63 10.24 26.52
N GLY A 325 -21.18 10.44 25.33
CA GLY A 325 -20.41 10.71 24.10
C GLY A 325 -19.57 12.00 24.11
N GLU A 326 -19.95 13.00 24.91
CA GLU A 326 -19.18 14.25 25.04
C GLU A 326 -17.93 14.11 25.93
N HIS A 327 -17.85 13.04 26.72
CA HIS A 327 -16.67 12.71 27.52
C HIS A 327 -16.23 11.27 27.25
N PRO A 328 -15.47 11.04 26.16
CA PRO A 328 -15.09 9.71 25.72
C PRO A 328 -14.39 8.90 26.82
N THR A 329 -15.07 7.85 27.29
CA THR A 329 -14.58 6.97 28.36
C THR A 329 -14.68 5.53 27.89
N ILE A 330 -13.58 4.79 27.96
CA ILE A 330 -13.56 3.35 27.69
C ILE A 330 -14.06 2.61 28.92
N VAL A 331 -15.05 1.74 28.72
CA VAL A 331 -15.53 0.81 29.73
C VAL A 331 -15.19 -0.61 29.31
N GLU A 332 -14.45 -1.34 30.13
CA GLU A 332 -14.04 -2.73 29.85
C GLU A 332 -14.98 -3.74 30.49
N THR A 333 -15.24 -4.84 29.79
CA THR A 333 -15.85 -6.01 30.42
C THR A 333 -14.77 -6.87 31.05
N VAL A 334 -14.90 -7.09 32.35
CA VAL A 334 -13.92 -7.84 33.14
C VAL A 334 -14.41 -9.30 33.25
N PRO A 335 -13.61 -10.31 32.85
CA PRO A 335 -14.01 -11.70 32.98
C PRO A 335 -14.36 -12.05 34.42
N GLY A 336 -15.40 -12.88 34.60
CA GLY A 336 -15.95 -13.16 35.93
C GLY A 336 -16.84 -12.04 36.51
N TRP A 337 -17.13 -10.98 35.76
CA TRP A 337 -18.15 -9.99 36.08
C TRP A 337 -19.26 -10.02 35.02
N ALA A 338 -20.48 -10.28 35.48
CA ALA A 338 -21.65 -10.00 34.66
C ALA A 338 -21.75 -8.51 34.43
N HIS A 339 -22.14 -8.10 33.23
CA HIS A 339 -22.26 -6.68 32.87
C HIS A 339 -23.49 -6.41 32.01
N ASP A 340 -24.04 -5.20 32.15
CA ASP A 340 -25.05 -4.66 31.25
C ASP A 340 -24.81 -3.16 30.98
N ILE A 341 -25.45 -2.67 29.92
CA ILE A 341 -25.44 -1.28 29.50
C ILE A 341 -26.86 -0.83 29.20
N THR A 342 -27.27 0.28 29.82
CA THR A 342 -28.60 0.86 29.63
C THR A 342 -28.49 2.26 29.05
N ASN A 343 -29.29 2.57 28.02
CA ASN A 343 -29.44 3.95 27.55
C ASN A 343 -30.28 4.74 28.57
N ILE A 344 -29.64 5.67 29.27
CA ILE A 344 -30.29 6.56 30.26
C ILE A 344 -30.56 7.97 29.70
N GLY A 345 -30.28 8.19 28.42
CA GLY A 345 -30.58 9.43 27.71
C GLY A 345 -32.00 9.49 27.15
N HIS A 346 -32.30 10.60 26.48
CA HIS A 346 -33.58 10.83 25.81
C HIS A 346 -33.57 10.46 24.32
N ASP A 347 -32.38 10.32 23.73
CA ASP A 347 -32.18 9.99 22.32
C ASP A 347 -31.61 8.59 22.15
N GLU A 348 -31.60 8.08 20.91
CA GLU A 348 -30.88 6.85 20.57
C GLU A 348 -29.37 6.98 20.87
N MET A 349 -28.86 6.02 21.63
CA MET A 349 -27.45 5.90 21.99
C MET A 349 -26.71 5.08 20.94
N PHE A 350 -25.47 5.47 20.60
CA PHE A 350 -24.55 4.70 19.76
C PHE A 350 -23.28 4.37 20.53
N VAL A 351 -22.87 3.12 20.43
CA VAL A 351 -21.72 2.58 21.15
C VAL A 351 -20.84 1.81 20.18
N MET A 352 -19.57 2.19 20.14
CA MET A 352 -18.53 1.40 19.47
C MET A 352 -18.07 0.29 20.42
N LEU A 353 -17.89 -0.90 19.87
CA LEU A 353 -17.55 -2.11 20.60
C LEU A 353 -16.33 -2.75 19.95
N TRP A 354 -15.31 -3.01 20.76
CA TRP A 354 -14.23 -3.93 20.43
C TRP A 354 -14.35 -5.18 21.29
N ALA A 355 -14.16 -6.36 20.72
CA ALA A 355 -14.00 -7.63 21.43
C ALA A 355 -12.64 -8.24 21.10
N ASN A 356 -11.97 -8.88 22.06
CA ASN A 356 -10.63 -9.45 21.88
C ASN A 356 -10.55 -10.61 20.88
N GLU A 357 -11.67 -11.25 20.56
CA GLU A 357 -11.76 -12.37 19.63
C GLU A 357 -12.96 -12.22 18.67
N ILE A 358 -12.91 -12.92 17.53
CA ILE A 358 -14.02 -13.00 16.60
C ILE A 358 -15.12 -13.87 17.21
N PHE A 359 -16.38 -13.42 17.12
CA PHE A 359 -17.51 -14.16 17.68
C PHE A 359 -17.67 -15.55 17.01
N ASP A 360 -17.57 -16.61 17.83
CA ASP A 360 -17.82 -18.00 17.45
C ASP A 360 -19.17 -18.47 18.04
N ARG A 361 -20.10 -18.89 17.18
CA ARG A 361 -21.43 -19.36 17.60
C ARG A 361 -21.39 -20.70 18.32
N GLU A 362 -20.42 -21.55 18.02
CA GLU A 362 -20.29 -22.86 18.66
C GLU A 362 -19.61 -22.74 20.03
N LYS A 363 -18.80 -21.68 20.22
CA LYS A 363 -18.08 -21.38 21.46
C LYS A 363 -18.17 -19.88 21.79
N PRO A 364 -19.35 -19.38 22.18
CA PRO A 364 -19.59 -17.94 22.32
C PRO A 364 -18.92 -17.30 23.54
N ASP A 365 -18.43 -18.11 24.49
CA ASP A 365 -17.91 -17.67 25.81
C ASP A 365 -18.81 -16.61 26.46
N THR A 366 -20.12 -16.77 26.37
CA THR A 366 -21.11 -15.79 26.82
C THR A 366 -22.20 -16.50 27.60
N TYR A 367 -22.36 -16.15 28.88
CA TYR A 367 -23.23 -16.85 29.81
C TYR A 367 -24.22 -15.88 30.45
N ALA A 368 -25.52 -16.13 30.24
CA ALA A 368 -26.58 -15.27 30.73
C ALA A 368 -26.54 -15.18 32.28
N MET A 369 -26.49 -13.95 32.78
CA MET A 369 -26.57 -13.61 34.21
C MET A 369 -27.14 -12.19 34.33
N PRO A 370 -28.47 -12.05 34.34
CA PRO A 370 -29.11 -10.75 34.48
C PRO A 370 -28.69 -10.05 35.78
N ILE A 371 -28.37 -8.76 35.69
CA ILE A 371 -28.07 -7.93 36.85
C ILE A 371 -29.41 -7.32 37.30
N THR A 372 -30.11 -8.05 38.17
CA THR A 372 -31.32 -7.52 38.81
C THR A 372 -30.95 -6.25 39.59
N SER A 373 -31.69 -5.17 39.32
CA SER A 373 -31.64 -3.91 40.07
C SER A 373 -31.98 -4.09 41.55
#